data_AF-A0A2V7AP53-F1
#
_entry.id   AF-A0A2V7AP53-F1
#
_cell.length_a   1.000
_cell.length_b   1.000
_cell.length_c   1.000
_cell.angle_alpha   90.00
_cell.angle_beta   90.00
_cell.angle_gamma   90.00
#
_symmetry.space_group_name_H-M   'P 1'
#
loop_
_entity.id
_entity.type
_entity.pdbx_description
1 polymer ?
#
loop_
_entity_poly.entity_id
_entity_poly.type
_entity_poly.pdbx_seq_one_letter_code
_entity_poly.pdbx_strand_id
1 'polypeptide(L)'
;MVAGGLGVRAWQQGSLGDLYGGPAFEPWRDWRDRRHQGPLALVAAAILASNPHNSQPWLFRVGERRVELLADPTRHLGTIDPYRREMRLGLGGAIENMAVAARGLGYRPHVALQPEP
;
A
#
# COMPACT_ATOMS: atom_id res chain seq x y z
N MET A 1 -24.08 25.69 12.52
CA MET A 1 -22.80 24.98 12.31
C MET A 1 -22.14 24.77 13.67
N VAL A 2 -22.37 23.64 14.33
CA VAL A 2 -21.74 23.30 15.63
C VAL A 2 -20.88 22.01 15.54
N ALA A 3 -20.97 21.28 14.42
CA ALA A 3 -20.28 20.00 14.25
C ALA A 3 -18.74 20.11 14.08
N GLY A 4 -18.18 21.27 13.72
CA GLY A 4 -16.74 21.43 13.50
C GLY A 4 -15.89 21.50 14.79
N GLY A 5 -16.46 22.01 15.89
CA GLY A 5 -15.70 22.24 17.13
C GLY A 5 -15.39 20.99 17.96
N LEU A 6 -16.24 19.95 17.85
CA LEU A 6 -16.06 18.69 18.57
C LEU A 6 -14.86 17.90 18.04
N GLY A 7 -14.64 17.92 16.72
CA GLY A 7 -13.50 17.24 16.09
C GLY A 7 -12.15 17.85 16.51
N VAL A 8 -12.07 19.18 16.60
CA VAL A 8 -10.83 19.89 16.98
C VAL A 8 -10.45 19.64 18.44
N ARG A 9 -11.41 19.66 19.37
CA ARG A 9 -11.13 19.33 20.77
C ARG A 9 -10.71 17.88 20.97
N ALA A 10 -11.37 16.94 20.29
CA ALA A 10 -11.00 15.52 20.39
C ALA A 10 -9.58 15.23 19.86
N TRP A 11 -9.12 15.99 18.86
CA TRP A 11 -7.73 15.96 18.40
C TRP A 11 -6.75 16.54 19.44
N GLN A 12 -7.09 17.68 20.06
CA GLN A 12 -6.26 18.33 21.08
C GLN A 12 -6.20 17.56 22.42
N GLN A 13 -7.26 16.82 22.78
CA GLN A 13 -7.33 15.99 23.99
C GLN A 13 -6.74 14.59 23.81
N GLY A 14 -6.18 14.26 22.63
CA GLY A 14 -5.53 12.99 22.36
C GLY A 14 -6.48 11.79 22.26
N SER A 15 -7.80 11.97 22.39
CA SER A 15 -8.77 10.86 22.31
C SER A 15 -8.92 10.27 20.91
N LEU A 16 -8.53 11.03 19.87
CA LEU A 16 -8.35 10.53 18.50
C LEU A 16 -6.90 10.16 18.18
N GLY A 17 -5.95 10.47 19.07
CA GLY A 17 -4.52 10.21 18.85
C GLY A 17 -4.20 8.72 18.75
N ASP A 18 -4.96 7.88 19.46
CA ASP A 18 -4.81 6.43 19.42
C ASP A 18 -5.50 5.76 18.21
N LEU A 19 -6.36 6.48 17.47
CA LEU A 19 -6.99 5.94 16.26
C LEU A 19 -5.99 5.55 15.17
N TYR A 20 -4.83 6.20 15.16
CA TYR A 20 -3.71 5.93 14.25
C TYR A 20 -2.51 5.30 14.99
N GLY A 21 -2.74 4.83 16.22
CA GLY A 21 -1.72 4.34 17.14
C GLY A 21 -1.41 2.84 17.00
N GLY A 22 -2.42 2.05 16.65
CA GLY A 22 -2.37 0.58 16.73
C GLY A 22 -1.58 -0.15 15.63
N PRO A 23 -1.48 -1.49 15.72
CA PRO A 23 -0.65 -2.32 14.84
C PRO A 23 -0.93 -2.17 13.34
N ALA A 24 -2.16 -1.80 12.97
CA ALA A 24 -2.54 -1.52 11.58
C ALA A 24 -1.74 -0.35 10.95
N PHE A 25 -1.18 0.55 11.76
CA PHE A 25 -0.40 1.70 11.32
C PHE A 25 1.10 1.50 11.43
N GLU A 26 1.57 0.40 12.04
CA GLU A 26 2.99 0.10 12.15
C GLU A 26 3.72 0.16 10.80
N PRO A 27 3.21 -0.45 9.71
CA PRO A 27 3.84 -0.40 8.39
C PRO A 27 4.18 1.02 7.91
N TRP A 28 3.36 2.01 8.24
CA TRP A 28 3.59 3.40 7.84
C TRP A 28 4.80 4.03 8.53
N ARG A 29 5.12 3.57 9.74
CA ARG A 29 6.24 4.09 10.53
C ARG A 29 7.56 3.45 10.16
N ASP A 30 7.50 2.23 9.63
CA ASP A 30 8.64 1.33 9.73
C ASP A 30 8.89 0.54 8.44
N TRP A 31 8.22 0.88 7.34
CA TRP A 31 8.50 0.32 6.01
C TRP A 31 9.95 0.57 5.55
N ARG A 32 10.59 1.66 6.02
CA ARG A 32 12.01 2.00 5.76
C ARG A 32 13.00 1.38 6.77
N ASP A 33 12.51 0.66 7.76
CA ASP A 33 13.36 0.07 8.79
C ASP A 33 14.32 -0.97 8.18
N ARG A 34 15.52 -1.12 8.77
CA ARG A 34 16.61 -1.98 8.31
C ARG A 34 16.26 -3.47 8.25
N ARG A 35 15.16 -3.87 8.88
CA ARG A 35 14.62 -5.22 8.79
C ARG A 35 14.15 -5.57 7.37
N HIS A 36 13.76 -4.57 6.57
CA HIS A 36 13.46 -4.77 5.16
C HIS A 36 14.70 -4.46 4.34
N GLN A 37 15.24 -5.47 3.66
CA GLN A 37 16.41 -5.32 2.79
C GLN A 37 16.07 -5.81 1.39
N GLY A 38 16.73 -5.19 0.40
CA GLY A 38 16.57 -5.55 -1.00
C GLY A 38 15.09 -5.53 -1.44
N PRO A 39 14.63 -6.56 -2.17
CA PRO A 39 13.27 -6.64 -2.69
C PRO A 39 12.15 -6.55 -1.63
N LEU A 40 12.37 -7.00 -0.39
CA LEU A 40 11.35 -6.91 0.66
C LEU A 40 11.10 -5.46 1.12
N ALA A 41 12.09 -4.57 1.02
CA ALA A 41 11.89 -3.14 1.28
C ALA A 41 10.95 -2.50 0.26
N LEU A 42 10.92 -3.02 -0.97
CA LEU A 42 9.98 -2.58 -2.00
C LEU A 42 8.57 -3.09 -1.67
N VAL A 43 8.42 -4.36 -1.29
CA VAL A 43 7.13 -4.92 -0.86
C VAL A 43 6.56 -4.15 0.34
N ALA A 44 7.38 -3.80 1.32
CA ALA A 44 6.98 -3.00 2.46
C ALA A 44 6.43 -1.62 2.06
N ALA A 45 6.98 -0.99 1.01
CA ALA A 45 6.41 0.23 0.45
C ALA A 45 5.12 -0.02 -0.35
N ALA A 46 5.07 -1.14 -1.09
CA ALA A 46 3.93 -1.51 -1.92
C ALA A 46 2.64 -1.65 -1.10
N ILE A 47 2.72 -2.29 0.08
CA ILE A 47 1.54 -2.53 0.92
C ILE A 47 0.93 -1.26 1.52
N LEU A 48 1.64 -0.13 1.46
CA LEU A 48 1.12 1.18 1.87
C LEU A 48 0.28 1.86 0.78
N ALA A 49 0.15 1.26 -0.39
CA ALA A 49 -0.63 1.83 -1.47
C ALA A 49 -2.11 1.92 -1.07
N SER A 50 -2.69 3.10 -1.34
CA SER A 50 -4.14 3.26 -1.26
C SER A 50 -4.81 2.30 -2.24
N ASN A 51 -5.82 1.58 -1.77
CA ASN A 51 -6.54 0.62 -2.56
C ASN A 51 -8.02 0.59 -2.13
N PRO A 52 -8.94 0.25 -3.05
CA PRO A 52 -10.37 0.31 -2.81
C PRO A 52 -10.80 -0.56 -1.63
N HIS A 53 -11.56 0.03 -0.70
CA HIS A 53 -12.06 -0.62 0.50
C HIS A 53 -10.97 -1.28 1.37
N ASN A 54 -9.71 -0.88 1.21
CA ASN A 54 -8.58 -1.53 1.85
C ASN A 54 -8.55 -3.07 1.62
N SER A 55 -9.07 -3.52 0.47
CA SER A 55 -9.13 -4.94 0.06
C SER A 55 -7.76 -5.57 -0.09
N GLN A 56 -6.74 -4.76 -0.39
CA GLN A 56 -5.33 -5.14 -0.54
C GLN A 56 -5.18 -6.37 -1.47
N PRO A 57 -5.60 -6.27 -2.74
CA PRO A 57 -5.76 -7.43 -3.63
C PRO A 57 -4.45 -7.83 -4.32
N TRP A 58 -3.35 -7.89 -3.57
CA TRP A 58 -2.01 -8.14 -4.08
C TRP A 58 -1.45 -9.48 -3.61
N LEU A 59 -0.78 -10.18 -4.53
CA LEU A 59 0.11 -11.31 -4.24
C LEU A 59 1.50 -10.95 -4.75
N PHE A 60 2.51 -11.11 -3.88
CA PHE A 60 3.89 -10.84 -4.23
C PHE A 60 4.67 -12.15 -4.41
N ARG A 61 5.39 -12.27 -5.53
CA ARG A 61 6.50 -13.23 -5.63
C ARG A 61 7.80 -12.46 -5.59
N VAL A 62 8.61 -12.75 -4.58
CA VAL A 62 9.84 -12.01 -4.30
C VAL A 62 11.02 -12.87 -4.72
N GLY A 63 11.75 -12.42 -5.73
CA GLY A 63 13.05 -12.99 -6.12
C GLY A 63 14.20 -12.15 -5.61
N GLU A 64 15.44 -12.51 -5.93
CA GLU A 64 16.63 -11.79 -5.44
C GLU A 64 16.75 -10.35 -5.95
N ARG A 65 16.31 -10.10 -7.20
CA ARG A 65 16.44 -8.80 -7.89
C ARG A 65 15.15 -8.36 -8.59
N ARG A 66 14.03 -9.04 -8.32
CA ARG A 66 12.73 -8.74 -8.92
C ARG A 66 11.61 -8.96 -7.91
N VAL A 67 10.54 -8.20 -8.06
CA VAL A 67 9.26 -8.43 -7.37
C VAL A 67 8.20 -8.54 -8.45
N GLU A 68 7.51 -9.68 -8.49
CA GLU A 68 6.34 -9.86 -9.33
C GLU A 68 5.10 -9.54 -8.49
N LEU A 69 4.24 -8.65 -9.01
CA LEU A 69 2.96 -8.32 -8.40
C LEU A 69 1.83 -8.94 -9.22
N LEU A 70 1.04 -9.79 -8.59
CA LEU A 70 -0.15 -10.41 -9.18
C LEU A 70 -1.40 -9.91 -8.48
N ALA A 71 -2.50 -9.81 -9.25
CA ALA A 71 -3.82 -9.56 -8.68
C ALA A 71 -4.30 -10.80 -7.90
N ASP A 72 -4.85 -10.61 -6.71
CA ASP A 72 -5.63 -11.62 -6.00
C ASP A 72 -7.12 -11.49 -6.36
N PRO A 73 -7.66 -12.32 -7.28
CA PRO A 73 -9.06 -12.23 -7.68
C PRO A 73 -10.03 -12.63 -6.55
N THR A 74 -9.56 -13.33 -5.51
CA THR A 74 -10.41 -13.71 -4.37
C THR A 74 -10.78 -12.50 -3.52
N ARG A 75 -10.02 -11.40 -3.62
CA ARG A 75 -10.23 -10.13 -2.92
C ARG A 75 -11.00 -9.09 -3.75
N HIS A 76 -11.68 -9.50 -4.82
CA HIS A 76 -12.50 -8.58 -5.63
C HIS A 76 -13.74 -8.06 -4.88
N LEU A 77 -14.22 -6.88 -5.25
CA LEU A 77 -15.34 -6.21 -4.59
C LEU A 77 -16.73 -6.59 -5.16
N GLY A 78 -16.82 -7.67 -5.93
CA GLY A 78 -18.06 -8.11 -6.56
C GLY A 78 -18.72 -7.01 -7.39
N THR A 79 -19.99 -6.73 -7.11
CA THR A 79 -20.82 -5.74 -7.81
C THR A 79 -20.30 -4.31 -7.70
N ILE A 80 -19.46 -3.98 -6.70
CA ILE A 80 -18.88 -2.64 -6.54
C ILE A 80 -17.81 -2.37 -7.61
N ASP A 81 -17.01 -3.37 -7.98
CA ASP A 81 -15.99 -3.28 -9.03
C ASP A 81 -16.12 -4.44 -10.04
N PRO A 82 -17.23 -4.49 -10.82
CA PRO A 82 -17.55 -5.63 -11.67
C PRO A 82 -16.54 -5.84 -12.80
N TYR A 83 -15.83 -4.77 -13.18
CA TYR A 83 -14.81 -4.80 -14.24
C TYR A 83 -13.38 -4.86 -13.70
N ARG A 84 -13.20 -4.96 -12.37
CA ARG A 84 -11.89 -4.99 -11.69
C ARG A 84 -11.01 -3.79 -12.01
N ARG A 85 -11.62 -2.64 -12.31
CA ARG A 85 -10.90 -1.40 -12.64
C ARG A 85 -10.26 -0.83 -11.40
N GLU A 86 -11.00 -0.80 -10.29
CA GLU A 86 -10.48 -0.27 -9.04
C GLU A 86 -9.39 -1.19 -8.46
N MET A 87 -9.56 -2.51 -8.58
CA MET A 87 -8.50 -3.48 -8.27
C MET A 87 -7.20 -3.16 -9.03
N ARG A 88 -7.29 -2.94 -10.35
CA ARG A 88 -6.12 -2.60 -11.18
C ARG A 88 -5.51 -1.25 -10.78
N LEU A 89 -6.32 -0.26 -10.41
CA LEU A 89 -5.83 1.02 -9.91
C LEU A 89 -5.03 0.84 -8.60
N GLY A 90 -5.53 0.04 -7.67
CA GLY A 90 -4.81 -0.30 -6.43
C GLY A 90 -3.47 -0.99 -6.70
N LEU A 91 -3.43 -1.95 -7.63
CA LEU A 91 -2.18 -2.60 -8.05
C LEU A 91 -1.20 -1.62 -8.70
N GLY A 92 -1.70 -0.68 -9.51
CA GLY A 92 -0.90 0.41 -10.06
C GLY A 92 -0.27 1.29 -8.98
N GLY A 93 -1.04 1.62 -7.94
CA GLY A 93 -0.53 2.33 -6.76
C GLY A 93 0.59 1.56 -6.04
N ALA A 94 0.43 0.24 -5.89
CA ALA A 94 1.46 -0.61 -5.29
C ALA A 94 2.76 -0.64 -6.14
N ILE A 95 2.65 -0.71 -7.46
CA ILE A 95 3.79 -0.63 -8.38
C ILE A 95 4.51 0.71 -8.27
N GLU A 96 3.77 1.82 -8.25
CA GLU A 96 4.39 3.15 -8.15
C GLU A 96 5.06 3.36 -6.80
N ASN A 97 4.45 2.90 -5.69
CA ASN A 97 5.09 2.92 -4.38
C ASN A 97 6.44 2.17 -4.39
N MET A 98 6.49 0.99 -5.01
CA MET A 98 7.75 0.25 -5.18
C MET A 98 8.76 1.04 -6.02
N ALA A 99 8.34 1.65 -7.13
CA ALA A 99 9.23 2.41 -8.00
C ALA A 99 9.80 3.65 -7.31
N VAL A 100 8.98 4.39 -6.56
CA VAL A 100 9.41 5.54 -5.74
C VAL A 100 10.38 5.08 -4.64
N ALA A 101 10.04 4.02 -3.91
CA ALA A 101 10.90 3.46 -2.87
C ALA A 101 12.24 2.98 -3.43
N ALA A 102 12.23 2.28 -4.56
CA ALA A 102 13.44 1.79 -5.24
C ALA A 102 14.41 2.93 -5.55
N ARG A 103 13.91 4.05 -6.10
CA ARG A 103 14.73 5.26 -6.35
C ARG A 103 15.32 5.82 -5.06
N GLY A 104 14.53 5.91 -4.00
CA GLY A 104 14.99 6.38 -2.68
C GLY A 104 16.05 5.47 -2.03
N LEU A 105 16.06 4.18 -2.38
CA LEU A 105 17.04 3.20 -1.92
C LEU A 105 18.28 3.08 -2.85
N GLY A 106 18.37 3.91 -3.89
CA GLY A 106 19.50 3.92 -4.83
C GLY A 106 19.40 2.91 -5.98
N TYR A 107 18.26 2.23 -6.14
CA TYR A 107 18.01 1.37 -7.28
C TYR A 107 17.46 2.15 -8.49
N ARG A 108 17.64 1.59 -9.69
CA ARG A 108 16.96 2.05 -10.91
C ARG A 108 15.85 1.05 -11.26
N PRO A 109 14.58 1.34 -10.94
CA PRO A 109 13.50 0.40 -11.20
C PRO A 109 13.22 0.27 -12.70
N HIS A 110 12.96 -0.95 -13.14
CA HIS A 110 12.38 -1.23 -14.46
C HIS A 110 11.03 -1.91 -14.24
N VAL A 111 9.97 -1.30 -14.74
CA VAL A 111 8.59 -1.80 -14.59
C VAL A 111 8.15 -2.40 -15.92
N ALA A 112 7.76 -3.67 -15.91
CA ALA A 112 7.13 -4.34 -17.03
C ALA A 112 5.69 -4.70 -16.64
N LEU A 113 4.72 -4.21 -17.40
CA LEU A 113 3.30 -4.51 -17.19
C LEU A 113 2.91 -5.68 -18.10
N GLN A 114 2.22 -6.67 -17.55
CA GLN A 114 1.80 -7.89 -18.27
C GLN A 114 2.96 -8.52 -19.08
N PRO A 115 4.07 -8.89 -18.40
CA PRO A 115 5.28 -9.39 -19.09
C PRO A 115 5.09 -10.77 -19.72
N GLU A 116 4.09 -11.54 -19.28
CA GLU A 116 3.69 -12.82 -19.85
C GLU A 116 2.31 -12.66 -20.51
N PRO A 117 2.11 -13.13 -21.76
CA PRO A 117 0.84 -13.01 -22.49
C PRO A 117 -0.29 -13.89 -21.93
#